data_AF-A0A9E3VAX3-F1
#
_entry.id   AF-A0A9E3VAX3-F1
#
_cell.length_a   1.000
_cell.length_b   1.000
_cell.length_c   1.000
_cell.angle_alpha   90.00
_cell.angle_beta   90.00
_cell.angle_gamma   90.00
#
_symmetry.space_group_name_H-M   'P 1'
#
loop_
_entity.id
_entity.type
_entity.pdbx_description
1 polymer ?
#
loop_
_entity_poly.entity_id
_entity_poly.type
_entity_poly.pdbx_seq_one_letter_code
_entity_poly.pdbx_strand_id
1 'polypeptide(L)'
;MAQIFPKWWNKTPGLGLLGTLAGGGFAIFALYWWASPWNTDVGYKPKQPVPYSHKLHAGDLKLDCRYCHAYVERGPHAGVPPTQVCMNCHRQVKKDSPKLQAVRDSWQDGKGETSVAWVRIHKTPDFAYFNHSAHMGVGVGENRAAIGCETCHGRIDTMEEVKQDQPLSMAWCIDCHSDPAPNLRPVEQLTAMGWKGDLQWNEKAAHIATTLNPPGALPRAAVARADGTMETHATAGCSGCHR
;
A
#
# COMPACT_ATOMS: atom_id res chain seq x y z
N MET A 1 42.78 -17.11 -53.97
CA MET A 1 42.48 -16.71 -52.58
C MET A 1 41.59 -17.77 -51.97
N ALA A 2 42.02 -18.42 -50.88
CA ALA A 2 41.17 -19.41 -50.20
C ALA A 2 39.97 -18.67 -49.58
N GLN A 3 38.77 -19.18 -49.82
CA GLN A 3 37.55 -18.61 -49.23
C GLN A 3 37.56 -18.89 -47.72
N ILE A 4 37.90 -17.86 -46.93
CA ILE A 4 38.07 -17.97 -45.48
C ILE A 4 36.73 -18.28 -44.76
N PHE A 5 35.60 -17.82 -45.32
CA PHE A 5 34.26 -18.03 -44.74
C PHE A 5 33.34 -18.82 -45.68
N PRO A 6 32.78 -19.96 -45.24
CA PRO A 6 31.77 -20.70 -46.01
C PRO A 6 30.54 -19.85 -46.34
N LYS A 7 29.86 -20.09 -47.48
CA LYS A 7 28.68 -19.31 -47.92
C LYS A 7 27.53 -19.25 -46.89
N TRP A 8 27.44 -20.23 -45.97
CA TRP A 8 26.42 -20.24 -44.91
C TRP A 8 26.65 -19.15 -43.85
N TRP A 9 27.87 -18.60 -43.74
CA TRP A 9 28.17 -17.47 -42.85
C TRP A 9 27.43 -16.19 -43.24
N ASN A 10 26.93 -16.05 -44.46
CA ASN A 10 26.08 -14.90 -44.81
C ASN A 10 24.75 -14.89 -44.04
N LYS A 11 24.30 -16.03 -43.49
CA LYS A 11 23.07 -16.15 -42.69
C LYS A 11 23.32 -15.90 -41.20
N THR A 12 24.56 -15.97 -40.72
CA THR A 12 24.86 -15.88 -39.28
C THR A 12 24.55 -14.50 -38.68
N PRO A 13 24.76 -13.35 -39.35
CA PRO A 13 24.35 -12.06 -38.80
C PRO A 13 22.83 -11.94 -38.69
N GLY A 14 22.08 -12.45 -39.67
CA GLY A 14 20.61 -12.44 -39.65
C GLY A 14 20.03 -13.35 -38.55
N LEU A 15 20.59 -14.56 -38.39
CA LEU A 15 20.21 -15.46 -37.29
C LEU A 15 20.62 -14.92 -35.93
N GLY A 16 21.79 -14.26 -35.83
CA GLY A 16 22.24 -13.57 -34.63
C GLY A 16 21.28 -12.44 -34.23
N LEU A 17 20.90 -11.58 -35.18
CA LEU A 17 19.93 -10.51 -34.95
C LEU A 17 18.55 -11.04 -34.55
N LEU A 18 18.06 -12.10 -35.23
CA LEU A 18 16.79 -12.73 -34.88
C LEU A 18 16.85 -13.33 -33.47
N GLY A 19 17.96 -13.98 -33.12
CA GLY A 19 18.18 -14.57 -31.80
C GLY A 19 18.25 -13.52 -30.69
N THR A 20 18.92 -12.38 -30.92
CA THR A 20 18.97 -11.30 -29.92
C THR A 20 17.62 -10.62 -29.75
N LEU A 21 16.88 -10.38 -30.83
CA LEU A 21 15.53 -9.81 -30.75
C LEU A 21 14.54 -10.76 -30.08
N ALA A 22 14.56 -12.05 -30.44
CA ALA A 22 13.68 -13.05 -29.84
C ALA A 22 14.03 -13.31 -28.37
N GLY A 23 15.32 -13.43 -28.05
CA GLY A 23 15.81 -13.62 -26.68
C GLY A 23 15.54 -12.40 -25.79
N GLY A 24 15.80 -11.19 -26.29
CA GLY A 24 15.49 -9.94 -25.60
C GLY A 24 13.98 -9.77 -25.40
N GLY A 25 13.18 -10.04 -26.43
CA GLY A 25 11.72 -10.01 -26.35
C GLY A 25 11.18 -11.01 -25.32
N PHE A 26 11.69 -12.24 -25.31
CA PHE A 26 11.32 -13.25 -24.32
C PHE A 26 11.71 -12.83 -22.89
N ALA A 27 12.91 -12.27 -22.70
CA ALA A 27 13.33 -11.79 -21.38
C ALA A 27 12.44 -10.65 -20.86
N ILE A 28 12.12 -9.67 -21.71
CA ILE A 28 11.19 -8.58 -21.37
C ILE A 28 9.81 -9.15 -21.02
N PHE A 29 9.30 -10.08 -21.83
CA PHE A 29 8.02 -10.73 -21.58
C PHE A 29 8.01 -11.47 -20.25
N ALA A 30 9.03 -12.28 -19.97
CA ALA A 30 9.13 -13.05 -18.73
C ALA A 30 9.19 -12.13 -17.49
N LEU A 31 9.98 -11.05 -17.55
CA LEU A 31 10.05 -10.05 -16.49
C LEU A 31 8.71 -9.35 -16.26
N TYR A 32 8.04 -8.90 -17.34
CA TYR A 32 6.73 -8.26 -17.23
C TYR A 32 5.68 -9.22 -16.68
N TRP A 33 5.72 -10.49 -17.09
CA TRP A 33 4.83 -11.53 -16.56
C TRP A 33 5.00 -11.67 -15.05
N TRP A 34 6.23 -11.88 -14.56
CA TRP A 34 6.51 -12.02 -13.11
C TRP A 34 6.20 -10.77 -12.29
N ALA A 35 6.35 -9.58 -12.87
CA ALA A 35 5.99 -8.33 -12.20
C ALA A 35 4.49 -7.97 -12.31
N SER A 36 3.72 -8.72 -13.10
CA SER A 36 2.30 -8.41 -13.34
C SER A 36 1.43 -8.65 -12.09
N PRO A 37 0.26 -8.01 -12.01
CA PRO A 37 -0.67 -8.17 -10.89
C PRO A 37 -1.00 -9.63 -10.55
N TRP A 38 -0.98 -10.53 -11.54
CA TRP A 38 -1.24 -11.97 -11.39
C TRP A 38 -0.22 -12.69 -10.49
N ASN A 39 1.01 -12.18 -10.44
CA ASN A 39 2.09 -12.71 -9.63
C ASN A 39 2.35 -11.86 -8.37
N THR A 40 1.51 -10.85 -8.14
CA THR A 40 1.42 -10.12 -6.88
C THR A 40 0.11 -10.47 -6.18
N ASP A 41 -0.05 -10.15 -4.90
CA ASP A 41 -1.30 -10.42 -4.19
C ASP A 41 -2.46 -9.46 -4.60
N VAL A 42 -2.29 -8.62 -5.62
CA VAL A 42 -3.33 -7.70 -6.11
C VAL A 42 -4.57 -8.48 -6.57
N GLY A 43 -5.72 -8.09 -6.03
CA GLY A 43 -6.99 -8.77 -6.26
C GLY A 43 -7.26 -9.95 -5.31
N TYR A 44 -6.32 -10.31 -4.42
CA TYR A 44 -6.55 -11.30 -3.38
C TYR A 44 -7.75 -10.91 -2.52
N LYS A 45 -8.75 -11.79 -2.51
CA LYS A 45 -10.07 -11.56 -1.89
C LYS A 45 -10.55 -12.86 -1.21
N PRO A 46 -10.06 -13.16 0.00
CA PRO A 46 -10.45 -14.37 0.71
C PRO A 46 -11.88 -14.25 1.25
N LYS A 47 -12.55 -15.40 1.36
CA LYS A 47 -13.84 -15.48 2.04
C LYS A 47 -13.65 -15.26 3.53
N GLN A 48 -14.29 -14.24 4.07
CA GLN A 48 -14.24 -13.89 5.50
C GLN A 48 -15.26 -14.72 6.30
N PRO A 49 -15.02 -14.95 7.60
CA PRO A 49 -15.99 -15.63 8.48
C PRO A 49 -17.29 -14.84 8.65
N VAL A 50 -17.20 -13.51 8.59
CA VAL A 50 -18.34 -12.59 8.61
C VAL A 50 -18.34 -11.80 7.30
N PRO A 51 -19.46 -11.75 6.56
CA PRO A 51 -19.56 -10.97 5.33
C PRO A 51 -19.73 -9.47 5.65
N TYR A 52 -18.68 -8.87 6.20
CA TYR A 52 -18.65 -7.47 6.56
C TYR A 52 -18.47 -6.57 5.33
N SER A 53 -19.43 -5.66 5.12
CA SER A 53 -19.41 -4.71 4.00
C SER A 53 -18.85 -3.36 4.43
N HIS A 54 -17.67 -3.00 3.94
CA HIS A 54 -17.12 -1.65 4.12
C HIS A 54 -17.91 -0.61 3.34
N LYS A 55 -18.48 -0.99 2.18
CA LYS A 55 -19.40 -0.15 1.42
C LYS A 55 -20.57 0.33 2.26
N LEU A 56 -21.20 -0.55 3.03
CA LEU A 56 -22.31 -0.14 3.90
C LEU A 56 -21.83 0.78 5.04
N HIS A 57 -20.76 0.41 5.73
CA HIS A 57 -20.35 1.10 6.96
C HIS A 57 -19.58 2.41 6.70
N ALA A 58 -18.57 2.38 5.84
CA ALA A 58 -17.78 3.56 5.50
C ALA A 58 -18.37 4.34 4.31
N GLY A 59 -18.97 3.64 3.34
CA GLY A 59 -19.57 4.26 2.16
C GLY A 59 -20.94 4.88 2.43
N ASP A 60 -21.94 4.09 2.80
CA ASP A 60 -23.32 4.55 2.93
C ASP A 60 -23.57 5.25 4.28
N LEU A 61 -23.08 4.67 5.38
CA LEU A 61 -23.25 5.22 6.73
C LEU A 61 -22.19 6.25 7.13
N LYS A 62 -21.15 6.45 6.29
CA LYS A 62 -20.09 7.45 6.50
C LYS A 62 -19.37 7.32 7.85
N LEU A 63 -19.23 6.11 8.38
CA LEU A 63 -18.44 5.87 9.58
C LEU A 63 -16.96 6.13 9.27
N ASP A 64 -16.32 6.97 10.10
CA ASP A 64 -14.89 7.22 9.99
C ASP A 64 -14.09 5.94 10.26
N CYS A 65 -13.02 5.74 9.49
CA CYS A 65 -12.20 4.54 9.54
C CYS A 65 -11.64 4.26 10.95
N ARG A 66 -11.34 5.31 11.72
CA ARG A 66 -10.74 5.24 13.05
C ARG A 66 -11.71 4.76 14.12
N TYR A 67 -13.01 4.77 13.86
CA TYR A 67 -13.99 4.22 14.78
C TYR A 67 -13.74 2.72 15.02
N CYS A 68 -13.46 1.99 13.93
CA CYS A 68 -13.13 0.56 14.01
C CYS A 68 -11.62 0.32 14.13
N HIS A 69 -10.81 1.09 13.39
CA HIS A 69 -9.35 0.95 13.37
C HIS A 69 -8.68 1.97 14.30
N ALA A 70 -8.97 1.87 15.60
CA ALA A 70 -8.59 2.91 16.56
C ALA A 70 -7.06 3.06 16.80
N TYR A 71 -6.25 2.05 16.49
CA TYR A 71 -4.81 2.07 16.73
C TYR A 71 -3.97 2.58 15.55
N VAL A 72 -4.65 2.88 14.44
CA VAL A 72 -4.05 3.23 13.16
C VAL A 72 -3.13 4.46 13.27
N GLU A 73 -3.50 5.44 14.09
CA GLU A 73 -2.71 6.67 14.32
C GLU A 73 -1.62 6.52 15.38
N ARG A 74 -1.62 5.44 16.18
CA ARG A 74 -0.77 5.35 17.39
C ARG A 74 0.40 4.40 17.24
N GLY A 75 0.27 3.37 16.41
CA GLY A 75 1.26 2.32 16.34
C GLY A 75 1.41 1.68 14.97
N PRO A 76 2.25 0.64 14.89
CA PRO A 76 2.57 0.02 13.62
C PRO A 76 1.43 -0.79 13.01
N HIS A 77 0.44 -1.16 13.80
CA HIS A 77 -0.68 -1.99 13.38
C HIS A 77 -1.99 -1.24 13.63
N ALA A 78 -2.82 -1.11 12.59
CA ALA A 78 -4.17 -0.57 12.69
C ALA A 78 -5.10 -1.43 13.59
N GLY A 79 -4.86 -2.75 13.59
CA GLY A 79 -5.69 -3.74 14.26
C GLY A 79 -7.02 -3.97 13.56
N VAL A 80 -7.55 -5.19 13.67
CA VAL A 80 -8.95 -5.48 13.33
C VAL A 80 -9.78 -5.20 14.59
N PRO A 81 -10.95 -4.53 14.51
CA PRO A 81 -11.74 -4.21 15.69
C PRO A 81 -12.11 -5.47 16.48
N PRO A 82 -12.10 -5.42 17.82
CA PRO A 82 -12.64 -6.49 18.64
C PRO A 82 -14.17 -6.59 18.47
N THR A 83 -14.73 -7.75 18.78
CA THR A 83 -16.17 -8.05 18.71
C THR A 83 -17.03 -6.98 19.43
N GLN A 84 -16.51 -6.38 20.50
CA GLN A 84 -17.18 -5.31 21.24
C GLN A 84 -17.56 -4.10 20.38
N VAL A 85 -16.71 -3.69 19.43
CA VAL A 85 -17.02 -2.54 18.54
C VAL A 85 -18.24 -2.86 17.68
N CYS A 86 -18.34 -4.07 17.15
CA CYS A 86 -19.51 -4.52 16.40
C CYS A 86 -20.78 -4.49 17.27
N MET A 87 -20.65 -4.91 18.53
CA MET A 87 -21.77 -5.03 19.47
C MET A 87 -22.25 -3.70 20.05
N ASN A 88 -21.51 -2.60 19.87
CA ASN A 88 -22.00 -1.25 20.20
C ASN A 88 -23.34 -0.94 19.50
N CYS A 89 -23.48 -1.39 18.24
CA CYS A 89 -24.69 -1.20 17.45
C CYS A 89 -25.49 -2.49 17.28
N HIS A 90 -24.83 -3.63 17.01
CA HIS A 90 -25.49 -4.87 16.62
C HIS A 90 -26.23 -5.61 17.75
N ARG A 91 -26.14 -5.12 18.99
CA ARG A 91 -27.07 -5.47 20.08
C ARG A 91 -28.52 -5.03 19.78
N GLN A 92 -28.71 -4.04 18.92
CA GLN A 92 -30.01 -3.48 18.55
C GLN A 92 -30.26 -3.54 17.04
N VAL A 93 -29.23 -3.25 16.24
CA VAL A 93 -29.34 -3.19 14.78
C VAL A 93 -29.12 -4.57 14.16
N LYS A 94 -30.13 -5.07 13.43
CA LYS A 94 -30.07 -6.35 12.71
C LYS A 94 -29.66 -7.53 13.62
N LYS A 95 -30.00 -7.46 14.91
CA LYS A 95 -29.57 -8.41 15.95
C LYS A 95 -29.81 -9.89 15.58
N ASP A 96 -30.89 -10.20 14.87
CA ASP A 96 -31.29 -11.57 14.50
C ASP A 96 -30.78 -12.00 13.11
N SER A 97 -29.96 -11.17 12.45
CA SER A 97 -29.45 -11.49 11.11
C SER A 97 -28.54 -12.72 11.14
N PRO A 98 -28.72 -13.71 10.24
CA PRO A 98 -27.83 -14.87 10.18
C PRO A 98 -26.39 -14.48 9.84
N LYS A 99 -26.18 -13.36 9.13
CA LYS A 99 -24.84 -12.84 8.77
C LYS A 99 -24.00 -12.43 9.99
N LEU A 100 -24.63 -12.16 11.13
CA LEU A 100 -23.96 -11.74 12.36
C LEU A 100 -23.73 -12.90 13.33
N GLN A 101 -24.03 -14.14 12.94
CA GLN A 101 -23.91 -15.30 13.83
C GLN A 101 -22.51 -15.39 14.45
N ALA A 102 -21.44 -15.41 13.64
CA ALA A 102 -20.07 -15.48 14.19
C ALA A 102 -19.69 -14.30 15.11
N VAL A 103 -20.27 -13.12 14.90
CA VAL A 103 -20.06 -11.96 15.80
C VAL A 103 -20.80 -12.17 17.12
N ARG A 104 -22.04 -12.69 17.07
CA ARG A 104 -22.83 -12.99 18.26
C ARG A 104 -22.24 -14.15 19.05
N ASP A 105 -21.79 -15.20 18.39
CA ASP A 105 -21.18 -16.36 19.04
C ASP A 105 -19.92 -15.90 19.79
N SER A 106 -19.07 -15.09 19.14
CA SER A 106 -17.90 -14.44 19.76
C SER A 106 -18.23 -13.50 20.94
N TRP A 107 -19.48 -13.02 21.05
CA TRP A 107 -19.96 -12.16 22.15
C TRP A 107 -20.66 -12.96 23.27
N GLN A 108 -21.46 -13.96 22.92
CA GLN A 108 -22.32 -14.73 23.82
C GLN A 108 -21.56 -15.76 24.65
N ASP A 109 -20.37 -16.19 24.21
CA ASP A 109 -19.52 -17.16 24.91
C ASP A 109 -19.01 -16.69 26.28
N GLY A 110 -19.45 -15.54 26.81
CA GLY A 110 -19.35 -15.15 28.23
C GLY A 110 -17.93 -15.02 28.81
N LYS A 111 -16.92 -15.35 28.01
CA LYS A 111 -15.50 -15.45 28.36
C LYS A 111 -14.58 -14.85 27.29
N GLY A 112 -15.09 -14.34 26.17
CA GLY A 112 -14.26 -13.68 25.14
C GLY A 112 -13.10 -14.54 24.59
N GLU A 113 -13.13 -15.85 24.79
CA GLU A 113 -12.00 -16.75 24.48
C GLU A 113 -11.85 -16.99 22.97
N THR A 114 -12.92 -16.83 22.18
CA THR A 114 -12.93 -17.05 20.73
C THR A 114 -13.25 -15.74 19.99
N SER A 115 -12.20 -15.00 19.63
CA SER A 115 -12.31 -13.87 18.71
C SER A 115 -12.70 -14.35 17.31
N VAL A 116 -13.41 -13.52 16.54
CA VAL A 116 -13.69 -13.80 15.13
C VAL A 116 -12.36 -14.01 14.39
N ALA A 117 -12.21 -15.19 13.77
CA ALA A 117 -11.00 -15.60 13.07
C ALA A 117 -10.90 -14.97 11.67
N TRP A 118 -10.66 -13.65 11.62
CA TRP A 118 -10.52 -12.90 10.38
C TRP A 118 -9.33 -13.39 9.54
N VAL A 119 -9.54 -13.48 8.23
CA VAL A 119 -8.47 -13.79 7.29
C VAL A 119 -7.78 -12.49 6.87
N ARG A 120 -6.48 -12.38 7.16
CA ARG A 120 -5.69 -11.20 6.80
C ARG A 120 -5.55 -11.11 5.27
N ILE A 121 -5.80 -9.92 4.72
CA ILE A 121 -5.69 -9.64 3.28
C ILE A 121 -4.34 -9.02 2.98
N HIS A 122 -4.06 -7.86 3.57
CA HIS A 122 -2.78 -7.18 3.40
C HIS A 122 -1.75 -7.76 4.37
N LYS A 123 -0.76 -8.49 3.85
CA LYS A 123 0.36 -9.00 4.63
C LYS A 123 1.68 -8.63 3.94
N THR A 124 2.45 -7.77 4.57
CA THR A 124 3.86 -7.59 4.21
C THR A 124 4.68 -8.78 4.76
N PRO A 125 5.82 -9.13 4.14
CA PRO A 125 6.72 -10.15 4.68
C PRO A 125 7.14 -9.84 6.12
N ASP A 126 7.32 -10.88 6.95
CA ASP A 126 7.55 -10.70 8.39
C ASP A 126 8.93 -10.09 8.72
N PHE A 127 9.86 -10.08 7.75
CA PHE A 127 11.14 -9.38 7.85
C PHE A 127 11.03 -7.87 7.55
N ALA A 128 9.91 -7.41 6.98
CA ALA A 128 9.67 -6.01 6.69
C ALA A 128 8.91 -5.35 7.86
N TYR A 129 9.43 -4.22 8.35
CA TYR A 129 8.78 -3.43 9.40
C TYR A 129 7.97 -2.29 8.78
N PHE A 130 6.64 -2.37 8.92
CA PHE A 130 5.72 -1.32 8.52
C PHE A 130 5.12 -0.63 9.74
N ASN A 131 5.01 0.70 9.72
CA ASN A 131 4.39 1.47 10.79
C ASN A 131 3.27 2.38 10.28
N HIS A 132 2.00 2.09 10.62
CA HIS A 132 0.86 2.92 10.23
C HIS A 132 0.99 4.37 10.71
N SER A 133 1.32 4.60 12.00
CA SER A 133 1.34 5.96 12.56
C SER A 133 2.33 6.88 11.86
N ALA A 134 3.45 6.33 11.36
CA ALA A 134 4.44 7.08 10.59
C ALA A 134 3.91 7.63 9.26
N HIS A 135 2.84 7.05 8.71
CA HIS A 135 2.23 7.47 7.44
C HIS A 135 1.00 8.36 7.64
N MET A 136 0.48 8.47 8.87
CA MET A 136 -0.72 9.24 9.19
C MET A 136 -0.46 10.69 9.58
N GLY A 137 0.80 11.00 9.84
CA GLY A 137 1.27 12.35 10.05
C GLY A 137 2.73 12.42 9.65
N VAL A 138 3.00 13.06 8.53
CA VAL A 138 4.35 13.34 8.02
C VAL A 138 4.58 14.85 8.03
N GLY A 139 5.84 15.25 8.12
CA GLY A 139 6.22 16.66 8.19
C GLY A 139 5.82 17.33 9.52
N VAL A 140 6.17 18.60 9.65
CA VAL A 140 5.96 19.40 10.87
C VAL A 140 5.44 20.79 10.52
N GLY A 141 4.71 21.42 11.44
CA GLY A 141 4.18 22.78 11.26
C GLY A 141 3.31 22.91 10.01
N GLU A 142 3.60 23.91 9.18
CA GLU A 142 2.87 24.22 7.94
C GLU A 142 3.04 23.15 6.83
N ASN A 143 4.09 22.33 6.96
CA ASN A 143 4.42 21.23 6.06
C ASN A 143 3.82 19.88 6.53
N ARG A 144 2.90 19.91 7.49
CA ARG A 144 2.23 18.69 7.96
C ARG A 144 1.29 18.15 6.88
N ALA A 145 1.44 16.88 6.56
CA ALA A 145 0.60 16.14 5.61
C ALA A 145 0.40 14.70 6.09
N ALA A 146 -0.32 13.89 5.31
CA ALA A 146 -0.51 12.47 5.56
C ALA A 146 -0.60 11.67 4.26
N ILE A 147 -0.42 10.36 4.36
CA ILE A 147 -0.76 9.41 3.30
C ILE A 147 -2.17 8.88 3.57
N GLY A 148 -3.08 9.07 2.62
CA GLY A 148 -4.47 8.65 2.77
C GLY A 148 -4.64 7.13 2.75
N CYS A 149 -5.67 6.62 3.44
CA CYS A 149 -5.97 5.19 3.44
C CYS A 149 -6.20 4.64 2.03
N GLU A 150 -6.83 5.45 1.17
CA GLU A 150 -7.12 5.12 -0.22
C GLU A 150 -5.88 4.83 -1.05
N THR A 151 -4.76 5.51 -0.78
CA THR A 151 -3.52 5.33 -1.54
C THR A 151 -2.98 3.91 -1.42
N CYS A 152 -3.11 3.29 -0.24
CA CYS A 152 -2.57 1.95 0.02
C CYS A 152 -3.64 0.84 -0.07
N HIS A 153 -4.88 1.14 0.33
CA HIS A 153 -5.97 0.15 0.42
C HIS A 153 -7.03 0.30 -0.66
N GLY A 154 -6.92 1.30 -1.53
CA GLY A 154 -7.92 1.61 -2.54
C GLY A 154 -9.20 2.19 -1.96
N ARG A 155 -10.25 2.25 -2.78
CA ARG A 155 -11.58 2.77 -2.43
C ARG A 155 -12.39 1.79 -1.58
N ILE A 156 -11.96 1.57 -0.34
CA ILE A 156 -12.58 0.64 0.63
C ILE A 156 -14.05 0.97 0.89
N ASP A 157 -14.44 2.25 0.82
CA ASP A 157 -15.82 2.73 0.92
C ASP A 157 -16.74 2.24 -0.21
N THR A 158 -16.19 1.64 -1.26
CA THR A 158 -16.95 1.03 -2.36
C THR A 158 -16.90 -0.50 -2.32
N MET A 159 -16.12 -1.08 -1.40
CA MET A 159 -15.88 -2.52 -1.33
C MET A 159 -16.90 -3.22 -0.42
N GLU A 160 -17.73 -4.07 -1.00
CA GLU A 160 -18.59 -4.99 -0.23
C GLU A 160 -17.76 -6.12 0.41
N GLU A 161 -16.70 -6.54 -0.26
CA GLU A 161 -15.68 -7.45 0.24
C GLU A 161 -14.33 -6.80 -0.03
N VAL A 162 -13.49 -6.71 0.99
CA VAL A 162 -12.15 -6.12 0.83
C VAL A 162 -11.31 -7.02 -0.04
N LYS A 163 -10.59 -6.40 -0.97
CA LYS A 163 -9.54 -7.03 -1.78
C LYS A 163 -8.25 -6.26 -1.60
N GLN A 164 -7.12 -6.89 -1.87
CA GLN A 164 -5.87 -6.17 -1.99
C GLN A 164 -5.87 -5.33 -3.28
N ASP A 165 -5.75 -4.01 -3.12
CA ASP A 165 -5.82 -3.06 -4.24
C ASP A 165 -4.42 -2.74 -4.79
N GLN A 166 -3.46 -2.52 -3.89
CA GLN A 166 -2.08 -2.19 -4.22
C GLN A 166 -1.16 -3.40 -4.03
N PRO A 167 -0.03 -3.48 -4.76
CA PRO A 167 0.89 -4.61 -4.65
C PRO A 167 1.63 -4.66 -3.32
N LEU A 168 1.83 -3.51 -2.65
CA LEU A 168 2.58 -3.39 -1.39
C LEU A 168 3.97 -4.06 -1.43
N SER A 169 4.58 -4.07 -2.62
CA SER A 169 5.91 -4.61 -2.85
C SER A 169 6.99 -3.60 -2.44
N MET A 170 8.22 -4.07 -2.23
CA MET A 170 9.34 -3.19 -1.90
C MET A 170 9.54 -2.08 -2.95
N ALA A 171 9.46 -2.41 -4.24
CA ALA A 171 9.60 -1.44 -5.32
C ALA A 171 8.53 -0.35 -5.22
N TRP A 172 7.27 -0.74 -5.01
CA TRP A 172 6.16 0.21 -4.84
C TRP A 172 6.35 1.12 -3.61
N CYS A 173 6.82 0.57 -2.49
CA CYS A 173 7.15 1.36 -1.31
C CYS A 173 8.29 2.35 -1.57
N ILE A 174 9.36 1.91 -2.24
CA ILE A 174 10.52 2.75 -2.56
C ILE A 174 10.15 3.85 -3.56
N ASP A 175 9.29 3.57 -4.54
CA ASP A 175 8.81 4.57 -5.49
C ASP A 175 8.05 5.68 -4.75
N CYS A 176 7.15 5.30 -3.84
CA CYS A 176 6.41 6.26 -3.00
C CYS A 176 7.34 7.04 -2.05
N HIS A 177 8.34 6.38 -1.45
CA HIS A 177 9.31 7.07 -0.59
C HIS A 177 10.25 7.98 -1.38
N SER A 178 10.55 7.65 -2.64
CA SER A 178 11.41 8.46 -3.51
C SER A 178 10.68 9.68 -4.09
N ASP A 179 9.36 9.61 -4.23
CA ASP A 179 8.50 10.73 -4.61
C ASP A 179 7.12 10.61 -3.93
N PRO A 180 6.98 11.11 -2.68
CA PRO A 180 5.72 11.02 -1.96
C PRO A 180 4.68 12.05 -2.42
N ALA A 181 5.08 13.08 -3.18
CA ALA A 181 4.23 14.23 -3.51
C ALA A 181 2.85 13.84 -4.09
N PRO A 182 2.73 12.88 -5.02
CA PRO A 182 1.44 12.48 -5.58
C PRO A 182 0.48 11.86 -4.56
N ASN A 183 1.02 11.35 -3.45
CA ASN A 183 0.31 10.59 -2.44
C ASN A 183 0.00 11.39 -1.16
N LEU A 184 0.59 12.57 -1.01
CA LEU A 184 0.36 13.44 0.12
C LEU A 184 -1.03 14.08 0.09
N ARG A 185 -1.67 14.11 1.25
CA ARG A 185 -2.97 14.73 1.49
C ARG A 185 -2.93 15.63 2.73
N PRO A 186 -3.83 16.63 2.85
CA PRO A 186 -4.06 17.30 4.12
C PRO A 186 -4.43 16.28 5.19
N VAL A 187 -3.98 16.47 6.42
CA VAL A 187 -4.25 15.52 7.52
C VAL A 187 -5.74 15.37 7.76
N GLU A 188 -6.51 16.43 7.52
CA GLU A 188 -7.95 16.48 7.66
C GLU A 188 -8.67 15.59 6.64
N GLN A 189 -8.00 15.25 5.54
CA GLN A 189 -8.52 14.46 4.42
C GLN A 189 -7.94 13.03 4.40
N LEU A 190 -7.33 12.59 5.49
CA LEU A 190 -6.67 11.29 5.61
C LEU A 190 -7.63 10.11 5.35
N THR A 191 -8.82 10.15 5.96
CA THR A 191 -9.88 9.13 5.82
C THR A 191 -10.89 9.45 4.72
N ALA A 192 -10.72 10.58 4.03
CA ALA A 192 -11.62 10.99 2.96
C ALA A 192 -11.36 10.16 1.69
N MET A 193 -12.26 9.22 1.43
CA MET A 193 -12.20 8.35 0.26
C MET A 193 -12.66 9.09 -1.00
N GLY A 194 -11.89 8.97 -2.09
CA GLY A 194 -12.15 9.66 -3.35
C GLY A 194 -11.69 11.12 -3.35
N TRP A 195 -10.91 11.53 -2.35
CA TRP A 195 -10.31 12.86 -2.32
C TRP A 195 -9.29 13.04 -3.45
N LYS A 196 -9.28 14.24 -4.04
CA LYS A 196 -8.30 14.66 -5.06
C LYS A 196 -7.78 16.04 -4.71
N GLY A 197 -6.46 16.20 -4.80
CA GLY A 197 -5.81 17.50 -4.62
C GLY A 197 -6.16 18.45 -5.75
N ASP A 198 -6.46 19.70 -5.40
CA ASP A 198 -6.51 20.79 -6.36
C ASP A 198 -5.08 21.22 -6.76
N LEU A 199 -4.98 22.15 -7.71
CA LEU A 199 -3.68 22.62 -8.21
C LEU A 199 -2.81 23.21 -7.09
N GLN A 200 -3.42 23.99 -6.18
CA GLN A 200 -2.72 24.62 -5.06
C GLN A 200 -2.16 23.58 -4.10
N TRP A 201 -2.94 22.54 -3.80
CA TRP A 201 -2.47 21.44 -2.98
C TRP A 201 -1.35 20.68 -3.66
N ASN A 202 -1.45 20.39 -4.95
CA ASN A 202 -0.43 19.61 -5.65
C ASN A 202 0.93 20.34 -5.66
N GLU A 203 0.94 21.67 -5.82
CA GLU A 203 2.13 22.50 -5.65
C GLU A 203 2.67 22.46 -4.22
N LYS A 204 1.79 22.59 -3.22
CA LYS A 204 2.15 22.48 -1.80
C LYS A 204 2.73 21.09 -1.46
N ALA A 205 2.13 20.02 -1.96
CA ALA A 205 2.56 18.65 -1.76
C ALA A 205 3.95 18.40 -2.34
N ALA A 206 4.24 18.95 -3.53
CA ALA A 206 5.58 18.91 -4.10
C ALA A 206 6.61 19.61 -3.21
N HIS A 207 6.28 20.76 -2.63
CA HIS A 207 7.15 21.43 -1.67
C HIS A 207 7.34 20.61 -0.39
N ILE A 208 6.26 20.10 0.20
CA ILE A 208 6.31 19.27 1.41
C ILE A 208 7.22 18.05 1.17
N ALA A 209 7.08 17.37 0.03
CA ALA A 209 7.89 16.21 -0.31
C ALA A 209 9.41 16.49 -0.25
N THR A 210 9.86 17.69 -0.61
CA THR A 210 11.29 18.07 -0.48
C THR A 210 11.77 18.22 0.96
N THR A 211 10.85 18.41 1.90
CA THR A 211 11.15 18.53 3.34
C THR A 211 11.08 17.20 4.07
N LEU A 212 10.51 16.17 3.43
CA LEU A 212 10.37 14.84 4.00
C LEU A 212 11.64 14.03 3.79
N ASN A 213 11.86 13.11 4.72
CA ASN A 213 13.00 12.21 4.66
C ASN A 213 12.59 10.77 4.97
N PRO A 214 11.83 10.12 4.07
CA PRO A 214 11.30 8.79 4.32
C PRO A 214 12.41 7.71 4.18
N PRO A 215 12.35 6.61 4.95
CA PRO A 215 13.37 5.56 4.89
C PRO A 215 13.50 4.94 3.50
N GLY A 216 14.72 4.75 3.00
CA GLY A 216 14.93 4.13 1.68
C GLY A 216 14.60 5.04 0.51
N ALA A 217 14.31 6.33 0.75
CA ALA A 217 14.37 7.33 -0.31
C ALA A 217 15.78 7.31 -0.93
N LEU A 218 15.84 7.14 -2.25
CA LEU A 218 17.03 7.44 -3.03
C LEU A 218 17.40 8.94 -2.81
N PRO A 219 18.65 9.37 -3.04
CA PRO A 219 19.29 10.56 -2.44
C PRO A 219 18.74 11.94 -2.86
N ARG A 220 17.44 12.05 -3.10
CA ARG A 220 16.69 13.30 -3.30
C ARG A 220 16.56 14.14 -2.04
N ALA A 221 16.87 13.61 -0.86
CA ALA A 221 17.14 14.42 0.33
C ALA A 221 18.54 15.07 0.22
N ALA A 222 18.76 15.87 -0.82
CA ALA A 222 19.91 16.75 -0.90
C ALA A 222 19.63 17.93 0.03
N VAL A 223 20.22 17.91 1.22
CA VAL A 223 20.17 19.08 2.10
C VAL A 223 21.25 20.04 1.61
N ALA A 224 20.85 21.21 1.12
CA ALA A 224 21.79 22.27 0.80
C ALA A 224 22.43 22.76 2.10
N ARG A 225 23.75 22.59 2.23
CA ARG A 225 24.51 23.22 3.31
C ARG A 225 24.57 24.73 3.10
N ALA A 226 24.82 25.47 4.18
CA ALA A 226 25.00 26.92 4.15
C ALA A 226 26.16 27.39 3.23
N ASP A 227 27.06 26.48 2.84
CA ASP A 227 28.19 26.72 1.94
C ASP A 227 27.87 26.39 0.45
N GLY A 228 26.63 26.03 0.14
CA GLY A 228 26.19 25.69 -1.23
C GLY A 228 26.56 24.27 -1.67
N THR A 229 27.15 23.45 -0.79
CA THR A 229 27.39 22.03 -1.10
C THR A 229 26.12 21.21 -0.90
N MET A 230 25.89 20.27 -1.83
CA MET A 230 24.78 19.31 -1.75
C MET A 230 25.22 18.13 -0.91
N GLU A 231 24.65 17.96 0.28
CA GLU A 231 24.80 16.71 1.03
C GLU A 231 23.68 15.74 0.69
N THR A 232 24.06 14.62 0.08
CA THR A 232 23.17 13.46 -0.05
C THR A 232 23.37 12.56 1.16
N HIS A 233 22.48 12.66 2.14
CA HIS A 233 22.40 11.65 3.20
C HIS A 233 21.58 10.49 2.66
N ALA A 234 22.16 9.29 2.59
CA ALA A 234 21.38 8.06 2.43
C ALA A 234 20.67 7.83 3.76
N THR A 235 19.41 8.24 3.86
CA THR A 235 18.74 8.41 5.16
C THR A 235 18.16 7.13 5.73
N ALA A 236 18.26 6.02 5.01
CA ALA A 236 18.20 4.70 5.63
C ALA A 236 18.99 3.68 4.81
N GLY A 237 19.88 2.95 5.47
CA GLY A 237 20.23 1.61 5.00
C GLY A 237 18.99 0.72 5.02
N CYS A 238 19.10 -0.49 4.46
CA CYS A 238 17.99 -1.45 4.42
C CYS A 238 17.36 -1.73 5.82
N SER A 239 18.08 -1.43 6.91
CA SER A 239 17.64 -1.53 8.31
C SER A 239 16.47 -0.61 8.70
N GLY A 240 16.16 0.43 7.92
CA GLY A 240 14.97 1.27 8.17
C GLY A 240 13.66 0.54 7.88
N CYS A 241 13.70 -0.45 6.98
CA CYS A 241 12.54 -1.21 6.53
C CYS A 241 12.65 -2.71 6.86
N HIS A 242 13.85 -3.22 7.12
CA HIS A 242 14.12 -4.62 7.43
C HIS A 242 14.53 -4.77 8.89
N ARG A 243 14.06 -5.84 9.54
CA ARG A 243 14.57 -6.28 10.84
C ARG A 243 15.77 -7.19 10.69
#